data_AF-A0A090X5Z6-F1
#
_entry.id   AF-A0A090X5Z6-F1
#
_cell.length_a   1.000
_cell.length_b   1.000
_cell.length_c   1.000
_cell.angle_alpha   90.00
_cell.angle_beta   90.00
_cell.angle_gamma   90.00
#
_symmetry.space_group_name_H-M   'P 1'
#
loop_
_entity.id
_entity.type
_entity.pdbx_description
1 polymer ?
#
loop_
_entity_poly.entity_id
_entity_poly.type
_entity_poly.pdbx_seq_one_letter_code
_entity_poly.pdbx_strand_id
1 'polypeptide(L)' 'MFEIFSSPDAWVALLTLTFLEIILGIDNIVFISIAADKLPEHQQRKATNLGLMLAWYSVFYYY' A
#
# COMPACT_ATOMS: atom_id res chain seq x y z
N MET A 1 -16.10 -14.16 22.41
CA MET A 1 -16.06 -13.67 21.01
C MET A 1 -16.40 -12.18 20.91
N PHE A 2 -17.41 -11.65 21.63
CA PHE A 2 -17.71 -10.21 21.65
C PHE A 2 -16.83 -9.35 22.57
N GLU A 3 -16.14 -9.93 23.55
CA GLU A 3 -15.28 -9.19 24.49
C GLU A 3 -14.09 -8.49 23.81
N ILE A 4 -13.63 -9.01 22.67
CA ILE A 4 -12.50 -8.46 21.90
C ILE A 4 -12.86 -7.08 21.32
N PHE A 5 -14.10 -6.89 20.89
CA PHE A 5 -14.57 -5.59 20.38
C PHE A 5 -14.89 -4.58 21.50
N SER A 6 -15.05 -5.06 22.74
CA SER A 6 -15.23 -4.21 23.93
C SER A 6 -13.91 -3.87 24.61
N SER A 7 -12.80 -4.49 24.19
CA SER A 7 -11.45 -4.23 24.67
C SER A 7 -10.87 -2.99 23.96
N PRO A 8 -10.49 -1.93 24.70
CA PRO A 8 -9.79 -0.78 24.12
C PRO A 8 -8.47 -1.18 23.43
N ASP A 9 -7.78 -2.19 23.94
CA ASP A 9 -6.50 -2.66 23.39
C ASP A 9 -6.65 -3.23 21.98
N ALA A 10 -7.75 -3.93 21.69
CA ALA A 10 -8.02 -4.47 20.36
C ALA A 10 -8.22 -3.35 19.31
N TRP A 11 -8.89 -2.26 19.67
CA TRP A 11 -9.05 -1.09 18.79
C TRP A 11 -7.72 -0.39 18.52
N VAL A 12 -6.88 -0.26 19.55
CA VAL A 12 -5.53 0.31 19.41
C VAL A 12 -4.66 -0.57 18.50
N ALA A 13 -4.72 -1.90 18.67
CA ALA A 13 -4.00 -2.83 17.83
C ALA A 13 -4.47 -2.76 16.37
N LEU A 14 -5.77 -2.76 16.12
CA LEU A 14 -6.34 -2.60 14.78
C LEU A 14 -5.92 -1.29 14.11
N LEU A 15 -5.96 -0.18 14.85
CA LEU A 15 -5.55 1.13 14.35
C LEU A 15 -4.06 1.15 14.02
N THR A 16 -3.22 0.59 14.90
CA THR A 16 -1.78 0.49 14.69
C THR A 16 -1.45 -0.36 13.47
N LEU A 17 -2.09 -1.52 13.33
CA LEU A 17 -1.92 -2.41 12.18
C LEU A 17 -2.33 -1.72 10.89
N THR A 18 -3.51 -1.10 10.87
CA THR A 18 -3.99 -0.33 9.71
C THR A 18 -3.01 0.78 9.33
N PHE A 19 -2.44 1.46 10.33
CA PHE A 19 -1.46 2.53 10.09
C PHE A 19 -0.15 1.99 9.50
N LEU A 20 0.37 0.89 10.03
CA LEU A 20 1.57 0.23 9.49
C LEU A 20 1.35 -0.24 8.06
N GLU A 21 0.19 -0.81 7.77
CA GLU A 21 -0.20 -1.31 6.46
C GLU A 21 -0.32 -0.18 5.43
N ILE A 22 -0.85 0.97 5.83
CA ILE A 22 -0.87 2.19 5.00
C ILE A 22 0.55 2.68 4.70
N ILE A 23 1.44 2.76 5.70
CA ILE A 23 2.82 3.21 5.49
C ILE A 23 3.55 2.28 4.51
N LEU A 24 3.45 0.97 4.71
CA LEU A 24 4.04 -0.03 3.82
C LEU A 24 3.45 0.06 2.39
N GLY A 25 2.16 0.36 2.26
CA GLY A 25 1.53 0.59 0.96
C GLY A 25 2.00 1.87 0.26
N ILE A 26 2.24 2.95 1.02
CA ILE A 26 2.70 4.24 0.50
C ILE A 26 4.11 4.13 -0.11
N ASP A 27 5.03 3.43 0.55
CA ASP A 27 6.40 3.26 0.07
C ASP A 27 6.44 2.68 -1.36
N ASN A 28 5.56 1.72 -1.66
CA ASN A 28 5.45 1.11 -2.99
C ASN A 28 4.92 2.10 -4.05
N ILE A 29 3.91 2.90 -3.71
CA ILE A 29 3.36 3.90 -4.64
C ILE A 29 4.38 5.00 -4.92
N VAL A 30 5.06 5.49 -3.88
CA VAL A 30 6.11 6.52 -4.00
C VAL A 30 7.26 6.02 -4.87
N PHE A 31 7.71 4.78 -4.70
CA PHE A 31 8.75 4.18 -5.55
C PHE A 31 8.33 4.13 -7.03
N ILE A 32 7.09 3.71 -7.31
CA ILE A 32 6.55 3.68 -8.68
C ILE A 32 6.48 5.08 -9.27
N SER A 33 5.98 6.05 -8.52
CA SER A 33 5.89 7.45 -8.98
C SER A 33 7.27 8.02 -9.30
N ILE A 34 8.27 7.82 -8.43
CA ILE A 34 9.64 8.29 -8.66
C ILE A 34 10.28 7.59 -9.86
N ALA A 35 10.07 6.27 -10.02
CA ALA A 35 10.60 5.51 -11.15
C ALA A 35 9.94 5.93 -12.48
N ALA A 36 8.63 6.17 -12.46
CA ALA A 36 7.88 6.64 -13.63
C ALA A 36 8.27 8.06 -14.02
N ASP A 37 8.57 8.95 -13.06
CA ASP A 37 8.91 10.35 -13.33
C ASP A 37 10.23 10.51 -14.13
N LYS A 38 11.10 9.49 -14.06
CA LYS A 38 12.34 9.44 -14.86
C LYS A 38 12.13 9.06 -16.32
N LEU A 39 10.92 8.69 -16.72
CA LEU A 39 10.60 8.32 -18.10
C LEU A 39 10.07 9.52 -18.90
N PRO A 40 10.20 9.51 -20.23
CA PRO A 40 9.58 10.51 -21.10
C PRO A 40 8.06 10.56 -20.86
N GLU A 41 7.44 11.74 -20.90
CA GLU A 41 6.00 11.95 -20.61
C GLU A 41 5.06 10.95 -21.30
N HIS A 42 5.40 10.54 -22.54
CA HIS A 42 4.62 9.57 -23.30
C HIS A 42 4.64 8.13 -22.74
N GLN A 43 5.62 7.80 -21.89
CA GLN A 43 5.79 6.48 -21.26
C GLN A 43 5.44 6.48 -19.77
N GLN A 44 5.48 7.63 -19.09
CA GLN A 44 5.15 7.74 -17.67
C GLN A 44 3.80 7.09 -17.35
N ARG A 45 2.77 7.38 -18.16
CA ARG A 45 1.42 6.82 -17.95
C ARG A 45 1.37 5.29 -18.07
N LYS A 46 2.17 4.70 -18.96
CA LYS A 46 2.29 3.24 -19.09
C LYS A 46 3.06 2.64 -17.92
N ALA A 47 4.15 3.28 -17.50
CA ALA A 47 4.97 2.84 -16.39
C ALA A 47 4.25 2.93 -15.05
N THR A 48 3.48 4.00 -14.80
CA THR A 48 2.63 4.13 -13.62
C THR A 48 1.53 3.06 -13.60
N ASN A 49 0.85 2.81 -14.73
CA ASN A 49 -0.18 1.78 -14.79
C ASN A 49 0.40 0.37 -14.56
N LEU A 50 1.54 0.05 -15.17
CA LEU A 50 2.24 -1.22 -14.96
C LEU A 50 2.75 -1.34 -13.52
N GLY A 51 3.30 -0.27 -12.96
CA GLY A 51 3.77 -0.21 -11.58
C GLY A 51 2.62 -0.42 -10.60
N LEU A 52 1.48 0.25 -10.79
CA LEU A 52 0.28 0.07 -9.96
C LEU A 52 -0.27 -1.35 -10.04
N MET A 53 -0.32 -1.94 -11.24
CA MET A 53 -0.71 -3.34 -11.42
C MET A 53 0.25 -4.30 -10.69
N LEU A 54 1.55 -4.04 -10.77
CA LEU A 54 2.57 -4.83 -10.06
C LEU A 54 2.49 -4.65 -8.54
N ALA A 55 2.25 -3.44 -8.04
CA ALA A 55 2.06 -3.19 -6.61
C ALA A 55 0.80 -3.88 -6.08
N TRP A 56 -0.31 -3.84 -6.82
CA TRP A 56 -1.50 -4.60 -6.46
C TRP A 56 -1.23 -6.10 -6.43
N TYR A 57 -0.50 -6.62 -7.42
CA TYR A 57 -0.12 -8.04 -7.44
C TYR A 57 0.80 -8.40 -6.28
N SER A 58 1.80 -7.57 -5.94
CA SER A 58 2.70 -7.84 -4.83
C SER A 58 1.99 -7.76 -3.48
N VAL A 59 1.07 -6.80 -3.31
CA VAL A 59 0.25 -6.71 -2.10
C VAL A 59 -0.68 -7.92 -2.02
N PHE A 60 -1.35 -8.31 -3.10
CA PHE A 60 -2.24 -9.47 -3.09
C PHE A 60 -1.53 -10.81 -2.87
N TYR A 61 -0.27 -10.95 -3.29
CA TYR A 61 0.49 -12.20 -3.15
C TYR A 61 1.14 -12.35 -1.76
N TYR A 62 1.32 -11.27 -1.01
CA TYR A 62 2.00 -11.27 0.30
C TYR A 62 1.03 -11.44 1.50
N TYR A 63 -0.28 -11.37 1.25
CA TYR A 63 -1.37 -11.70 2.19
C TYR A 63 -2.01 -13.03 1.83
#